data_AF-A0A816Y9W1-F1
#
_entry.id   AF-A0A816Y9W1-F1
#
_cell.length_a   1.000
_cell.length_b   1.000
_cell.length_c   1.000
_cell.angle_alpha   90.00
_cell.angle_beta   90.00
_cell.angle_gamma   90.00
#
_symmetry.space_group_name_H-M   'P 1'
#
loop_
_entity.id
_entity.type
_entity.pdbx_description
1 polymer ?
#
loop_
_entity_poly.entity_id
_entity_poly.type
_entity_poly.pdbx_seq_one_letter_code
_entity_poly.pdbx_strand_id
1 'polypeptide(L)'
;MPCSTWLFEVTHRPTNFGFTVDLDKRTCTCLEFQKLDLPCRHAIAAASCRNMQYTMFFCKHHLKETWAETIRGIILPVPDPKDVEVPAEILTVDIYPPTTKRTKGRPGIKRKLSAGEIPVRLWC
;
A
#
# COMPACT_ATOMS: atom_id res chain seq x y z
N MET A 1 -11.74 -38.44 7.62
CA MET A 1 -11.85 -37.45 6.53
C MET A 1 -10.53 -36.70 6.47
N PRO A 2 -9.81 -36.64 5.35
CA PRO A 2 -8.53 -35.93 5.35
C PRO A 2 -8.83 -34.43 5.47
N CYS A 3 -8.43 -33.85 6.59
CA CYS A 3 -8.38 -32.40 6.78
C CYS A 3 -7.45 -31.86 5.68
N SER A 4 -7.98 -31.08 4.75
CA SER A 4 -7.20 -30.58 3.61
C SER A 4 -5.95 -29.87 4.11
N THR A 5 -4.78 -30.25 3.60
CA THR A 5 -3.45 -29.78 4.01
C THR A 5 -3.18 -28.27 3.85
N TRP A 6 -4.18 -27.51 3.38
CA TRP A 6 -4.10 -26.09 3.02
C TRP A 6 -4.99 -25.18 3.89
N LEU A 7 -5.84 -25.75 4.74
CA LEU A 7 -6.70 -25.01 5.67
C LEU A 7 -6.06 -24.92 7.05
N PHE A 8 -6.01 -23.71 7.59
CA PHE A 8 -5.41 -23.42 8.88
C PHE A 8 -6.32 -22.54 9.72
N GLU A 9 -6.31 -22.77 11.03
CA GLU A 9 -6.84 -21.84 12.02
C GLU A 9 -5.68 -21.15 12.73
N VAL A 10 -5.63 -19.82 12.64
CA VAL A 10 -4.58 -19.00 13.23
C VAL A 10 -5.18 -18.14 14.33
N THR A 11 -4.77 -18.38 15.57
CA THR A 11 -5.29 -17.66 16.75
C THR A 11 -4.32 -16.56 17.20
N HIS A 12 -4.87 -15.40 17.54
CA HIS A 12 -4.11 -14.32 18.18
C HIS A 12 -4.00 -14.59 19.67
N ARG A 13 -2.80 -14.93 20.16
CA ARG A 13 -2.57 -15.24 21.59
C ARG A 13 -3.15 -14.20 22.58
N PRO A 14 -3.07 -12.89 22.34
CA PRO A 14 -3.60 -11.91 23.30
C PRO A 14 -5.12 -11.86 23.37
N THR A 15 -5.83 -12.15 22.26
CA THR A 15 -7.28 -11.97 22.16
C THR A 15 -8.04 -13.29 22.03
N ASN A 16 -7.35 -14.40 21.83
CA ASN A 16 -7.89 -15.72 21.46
C ASN A 16 -8.82 -15.69 20.24
N PHE A 17 -8.78 -14.62 19.43
CA PHE A 17 -9.58 -14.53 18.23
C PHE A 17 -8.93 -15.34 17.10
N GLY A 18 -9.72 -16.26 16.52
CA GLY A 18 -9.30 -17.16 15.45
C GLY A 18 -9.55 -16.60 14.06
N PHE A 19 -8.64 -16.91 13.14
CA PHE A 19 -8.76 -16.59 11.72
C PHE A 19 -8.58 -17.85 10.89
N THR A 20 -9.49 -18.10 9.97
CA THR A 20 -9.37 -19.22 9.03
C THR A 20 -8.61 -18.76 7.80
N VAL A 21 -7.58 -19.51 7.43
CA VAL A 21 -6.73 -19.29 6.26
C VAL A 21 -6.85 -20.49 5.34
N ASP A 22 -7.11 -20.24 4.07
CA ASP A 22 -6.98 -21.21 2.98
C ASP A 22 -5.80 -20.78 2.10
N LEU A 23 -4.68 -21.49 2.22
CA LEU A 23 -3.46 -21.18 1.45
C LEU A 23 -3.59 -21.54 -0.04
N ASP A 24 -4.44 -22.50 -0.39
CA ASP A 24 -4.65 -22.92 -1.78
C ASP A 24 -5.52 -21.89 -2.52
N LYS A 25 -6.63 -21.49 -1.89
CA LYS A 25 -7.52 -20.45 -2.43
C LYS A 25 -7.02 -19.02 -2.19
N ARG A 26 -5.93 -18.85 -1.44
CA ARG A 26 -5.37 -17.55 -1.04
C ARG A 26 -6.37 -16.66 -0.32
N THR A 27 -7.09 -17.23 0.65
CA THR A 27 -8.12 -16.51 1.39
C THR A 27 -7.83 -16.51 2.89
N CYS A 28 -8.24 -15.42 3.56
CA CYS A 28 -8.23 -15.33 5.01
C CYS A 28 -9.51 -14.63 5.49
N THR A 29 -10.04 -15.02 6.66
CA THR A 29 -11.18 -14.31 7.27
C THR A 29 -10.85 -12.87 7.67
N CYS A 30 -9.57 -12.47 7.73
CA CYS A 30 -9.19 -11.06 7.90
C CYS A 30 -9.37 -10.22 6.62
N LEU A 31 -9.65 -10.84 5.48
CA LEU A 31 -9.87 -10.24 4.16
C LEU A 31 -8.66 -9.52 3.52
N GLU A 32 -7.56 -9.32 4.24
CA GLU A 32 -6.35 -8.69 3.70
C GLU A 32 -5.78 -9.51 2.53
N PHE A 33 -5.82 -10.85 2.63
CA PHE A 33 -5.24 -11.74 1.63
C PHE A 33 -5.95 -11.61 0.27
N GLN A 34 -7.28 -11.58 0.27
CA GLN A 34 -8.08 -11.44 -0.95
C GLN A 34 -8.12 -10.01 -1.48
N LYS A 35 -8.01 -9.00 -0.61
CA LYS A 35 -8.11 -7.59 -1.02
C LYS A 35 -6.82 -7.05 -1.60
N LEU A 36 -5.68 -7.48 -1.04
CA LEU A 36 -4.37 -6.98 -1.42
C LEU A 36 -3.63 -7.93 -2.35
N ASP A 37 -4.14 -9.16 -2.56
CA ASP A 37 -3.44 -10.20 -3.33
C ASP A 37 -2.03 -10.53 -2.79
N LEU A 38 -1.85 -10.27 -1.49
CA LEU A 38 -0.62 -10.43 -0.72
C LEU A 38 -0.89 -11.29 0.53
N PRO A 39 0.04 -12.18 0.92
CA PRO A 39 -0.16 -12.99 2.12
C PRO A 39 -0.24 -12.08 3.35
N CYS A 40 -1.37 -12.12 4.05
CA CYS A 40 -1.55 -11.42 5.32
C CYS A 40 -0.73 -12.08 6.43
N ARG A 41 -0.63 -11.44 7.61
CA ARG A 41 0.12 -12.00 8.76
C ARG A 41 -0.30 -13.43 9.13
N HIS A 42 -1.57 -13.77 8.95
CA HIS A 42 -2.09 -15.10 9.23
C HIS A 42 -1.69 -16.12 8.17
N ALA A 43 -1.72 -15.72 6.89
CA ALA A 43 -1.23 -16.55 5.79
C ALA A 43 0.27 -16.83 5.90
N ILE A 44 1.06 -15.83 6.32
CA ILE A 44 2.48 -16.00 6.60
C ILE A 44 2.68 -17.01 7.73
N ALA A 45 1.91 -16.91 8.82
CA ALA A 45 2.00 -17.88 9.92
C ALA A 45 1.62 -19.31 9.49
N ALA A 46 0.57 -19.47 8.70
CA ALA A 46 0.14 -20.75 8.15
C ALA A 46 1.20 -21.35 7.20
N ALA A 47 1.79 -20.53 6.32
CA ALA A 47 2.87 -20.96 5.43
C ALA A 47 4.10 -21.43 6.22
N SER A 48 4.52 -20.66 7.23
CA SER A 48 5.63 -21.01 8.12
C SER A 48 5.37 -22.31 8.89
N CYS A 49 4.13 -22.54 9.37
CA CYS A 49 3.76 -23.79 10.04
C CYS A 49 3.95 -25.03 9.14
N ARG A 50 3.81 -24.85 7.82
CA ARG A 50 3.98 -25.90 6.83
C ARG A 50 5.39 -25.93 6.20
N ASN A 51 6.34 -25.17 6.75
CA ASN A 51 7.69 -25.00 6.19
C ASN A 51 7.68 -24.58 4.71
N MET A 52 6.69 -23.78 4.30
CA MET A 52 6.59 -23.21 2.96
C MET A 52 7.02 -21.75 2.98
N GLN A 53 7.71 -21.32 1.94
CA GLN A 53 8.05 -19.91 1.77
C GLN A 53 6.77 -19.12 1.50
N TYR A 54 6.49 -18.11 2.32
CA TYR A 54 5.30 -17.27 2.15
C TYR A 54 5.26 -16.54 0.80
N THR A 55 6.44 -16.35 0.17
CA THR A 55 6.60 -15.76 -1.17
C THR A 55 5.88 -16.55 -2.26
N MET A 56 5.66 -17.85 -2.06
CA MET A 56 4.93 -18.72 -3.00
C MET A 56 3.45 -18.33 -3.13
N PHE A 57 2.91 -17.60 -2.15
CA PHE A 57 1.49 -17.25 -2.09
C PHE A 57 1.20 -15.83 -2.60
N PHE A 58 2.21 -15.12 -3.12
CA PHE A 58 1.99 -13.82 -3.77
C PHE A 58 1.24 -14.00 -5.09
N CYS A 59 0.41 -13.01 -5.43
CA CYS A 59 -0.07 -12.88 -6.80
C CYS A 59 1.09 -12.51 -7.74
N LYS A 60 1.01 -12.97 -9.00
CA LYS A 60 2.08 -12.77 -10.00
C LYS A 60 2.42 -11.29 -10.20
N HIS A 61 1.44 -10.40 -10.10
CA HIS A 61 1.61 -8.96 -10.26
C HIS A 61 2.55 -8.32 -9.22
N HIS A 62 2.77 -8.97 -8.08
CA HIS A 62 3.65 -8.49 -7.01
C HIS A 62 5.05 -9.12 -7.04
N LEU A 63 5.33 -10.00 -8.00
CA LEU A 63 6.65 -10.58 -8.15
C LEU A 63 7.62 -9.58 -8.81
N LYS A 64 8.87 -9.61 -8.35
CA LYS A 64 9.94 -8.77 -8.90
C LYS A 64 10.13 -8.97 -10.40
N GLU A 65 9.94 -10.20 -10.88
CA GLU A 65 10.01 -10.53 -12.31
C GLU A 65 8.99 -9.69 -13.10
N THR A 66 7.71 -9.76 -12.74
CA THR A 66 6.64 -8.98 -13.38
C THR A 66 6.88 -7.48 -13.29
N TRP A 67 7.36 -6.99 -12.14
CA TRP A 67 7.70 -5.57 -12.00
C TRP A 67 8.89 -5.16 -12.88
N ALA A 68 9.93 -5.99 -12.98
CA ALA A 68 11.08 -5.73 -13.83
C ALA A 68 10.70 -5.64 -15.31
N GLU A 69 9.66 -6.36 -15.73
CA GLU A 69 9.14 -6.27 -17.10
C GLU A 69 8.50 -4.92 -17.41
N THR A 70 7.84 -4.29 -16.44
CA THR A 70 7.20 -2.97 -16.66
C THR A 70 8.23 -1.84 -16.78
N ILE A 71 9.38 -2.00 -16.11
CA ILE A 71 10.49 -1.04 -16.14
C ILE A 71 11.61 -1.43 -17.12
N ARG A 72 11.41 -2.46 -17.95
CA ARG A 72 12.44 -2.97 -18.88
C ARG A 72 12.86 -1.93 -19.93
N GLY A 73 12.04 -0.91 -20.17
CA GLY A 73 12.31 0.17 -21.10
C GLY A 73 13.37 1.15 -20.61
N ILE A 74 13.76 2.08 -21.49
CA ILE A 74 14.65 3.19 -21.13
C ILE A 74 13.86 4.17 -20.25
N ILE A 75 14.27 4.32 -19.00
CA ILE A 75 13.80 5.40 -18.13
C ILE A 75 14.61 6.63 -18.47
N LEU A 76 14.02 7.56 -19.22
CA LEU A 76 14.67 8.83 -19.54
C LEU A 76 14.79 9.66 -18.25
N PRO A 77 15.94 10.30 -18.00
CA PRO A 77 16.06 11.25 -16.90
C PRO A 77 15.10 12.42 -17.13
N VAL A 78 14.65 13.02 -16.03
CA VAL A 78 13.92 14.29 -16.13
C VAL A 78 14.91 15.34 -16.69
N PRO A 79 14.58 16.02 -17.80
CA PRO A 79 15.46 17.03 -18.38
C PRO A 79 15.68 18.19 -17.41
N ASP A 80 16.86 18.82 -17.47
CA ASP A 80 17.12 20.05 -16.70
C ASP A 80 16.13 21.13 -17.16
N PRO A 81 15.44 21.85 -16.25
CA PRO A 81 14.53 22.92 -16.62
C PRO A 81 15.13 23.97 -17.57
N LYS A 82 16.46 24.15 -17.57
CA LYS A 82 17.17 25.06 -18.49
C LYS A 82 17.21 24.55 -19.92
N ASP A 83 17.17 23.23 -20.11
CA ASP A 83 17.27 22.56 -21.41
C ASP A 83 15.88 22.26 -22.01
N VAL A 84 14.80 22.60 -21.29
CA VAL A 84 13.42 22.43 -21.74
C VAL A 84 12.95 23.70 -22.42
N GLU A 85 12.73 23.64 -23.74
CA GLU A 85 12.05 24.72 -24.46
C GLU A 85 10.56 24.72 -24.09
N VAL A 86 10.14 25.76 -23.36
CA VAL A 86 8.74 26.00 -23.01
C VAL A 86 8.18 27.06 -23.98
N PRO A 87 7.09 26.78 -24.71
CA PRO A 87 6.44 27.75 -25.59
C PRO A 87 6.06 29.04 -24.87
N ALA A 88 6.16 30.18 -25.56
CA ALA A 88 5.89 31.50 -25.00
C ALA A 88 4.46 31.64 -24.48
N GLU A 89 3.51 30.94 -25.10
CA GLU A 89 2.11 30.91 -24.70
C GLU A 89 1.95 30.26 -23.31
N ILE A 90 2.76 29.25 -22.96
CA ILE A 90 2.70 28.60 -21.64
C ILE A 90 3.37 29.45 -20.57
N LEU A 91 4.49 30.11 -20.92
CA LEU A 91 5.21 31.01 -20.00
C LEU A 91 4.37 32.23 -19.59
N THR A 92 3.35 32.57 -20.38
CA THR A 92 2.43 33.69 -20.14
C THR A 92 1.09 33.26 -19.54
N VAL A 93 0.86 31.95 -19.36
CA VAL A 93 -0.38 31.45 -18.74
C VAL A 93 -0.30 31.61 -17.23
N ASP A 94 -1.20 32.43 -16.70
CA ASP A 94 -1.45 32.51 -15.27
C ASP A 94 -2.23 31.27 -14.81
N ILE A 95 -1.56 30.37 -14.07
CA ILE A 95 -2.20 29.21 -13.44
C ILE A 95 -2.70 29.63 -12.06
N TYR A 96 -4.00 29.88 -11.96
CA TYR A 96 -4.64 30.08 -10.67
C TYR A 96 -4.93 28.73 -9.98
N PRO A 97 -4.82 28.66 -8.65
CA PRO A 97 -5.28 27.48 -7.92
C PRO A 97 -6.77 27.24 -8.20
N PRO A 98 -7.22 25.97 -8.18
CA PRO A 98 -8.63 25.66 -8.37
C PRO A 98 -9.47 26.45 -7.36
N THR A 99 -10.56 27.04 -7.84
CA THR A 99 -11.48 27.80 -7.00
C THR A 99 -12.18 26.85 -6.04
N THR A 100 -11.59 26.63 -4.87
CA THR A 100 -12.16 25.79 -3.83
C THR A 100 -13.06 26.64 -2.94
N LYS A 101 -14.32 26.25 -2.79
CA LYS A 101 -15.17 26.84 -1.75
C LYS A 101 -14.66 26.39 -0.41
N ARG A 102 -14.39 27.33 0.50
CA ARG A 102 -14.15 27.01 1.91
C ARG A 102 -15.35 26.20 2.42
N THR A 103 -15.10 25.00 2.95
CA THR A 103 -16.16 24.20 3.57
C THR A 103 -16.84 25.01 4.69
N LYS A 104 -18.17 24.95 4.77
CA LYS A 104 -18.93 25.61 5.83
C LYS A 104 -18.43 25.11 7.20
N GLY A 105 -18.02 26.03 8.07
CA GLY A 105 -17.56 25.72 9.42
C GLY A 105 -16.54 26.71 9.97
N ARG A 106 -16.29 26.66 11.29
CA ARG A 106 -15.26 27.46 11.95
C ARG A 106 -13.89 27.01 11.46
N PRO A 107 -13.01 27.93 11.03
CA PRO A 107 -11.62 27.60 10.72
C PRO A 107 -10.94 26.97 11.94
N GLY A 108 -10.28 25.83 11.75
CA GLY A 108 -9.49 25.24 12.81
C GLY A 108 -8.38 26.21 13.23
N ILE A 109 -8.25 26.49 14.52
CA ILE A 109 -7.15 27.33 15.06
C ILE A 109 -5.82 26.58 14.94
N LYS A 110 -5.86 25.25 15.08
CA LYS A 110 -4.67 24.39 15.01
C LYS A 110 -4.61 23.71 13.65
N ARG A 111 -3.41 23.69 13.06
CA ARG A 111 -3.09 22.90 11.88
C ARG A 111 -3.37 21.41 12.15
N LYS A 112 -3.99 20.72 11.19
CA LYS A 112 -4.10 19.26 11.21
C LYS A 112 -2.78 18.68 10.71
N LEU A 113 -2.17 17.79 11.49
CA LEU A 113 -0.92 17.13 11.15
C LEU A 113 -1.18 15.96 10.20
N SER A 114 -0.25 15.75 9.26
CA SER A 114 -0.26 14.56 8.40
C SER A 114 0.23 13.32 9.17
N ALA A 115 -0.07 12.12 8.65
CA ALA A 115 0.45 10.89 9.23
C ALA A 115 2.00 10.89 9.18
N GLY A 116 2.64 10.95 10.35
CA GLY A 116 4.11 11.02 10.50
C GLY A 116 4.65 12.37 10.98
N GLU A 117 3.84 13.43 11.01
CA GLU A 117 4.27 14.72 11.58
C GLU A 117 4.12 14.70 13.11
N ILE A 118 5.24 14.95 13.80
CA ILE A 118 5.29 15.01 15.26
C ILE A 118 5.09 16.46 15.67
N PRO A 119 4.10 16.81 16.52
CA PRO A 119 3.92 18.18 16.98
C PRO A 119 5.13 18.61 17.80
N VAL A 120 5.90 19.57 17.27
CA VAL A 120 6.98 20.21 18.01
C VAL A 120 6.35 21.06 19.10
N ARG A 121 6.61 20.74 20.37
CA ARG A 121 6.24 21.63 21.48
C ARG A 121 7.21 22.82 21.45
N LEU A 122 6.76 23.95 20.93
CA LEU A 122 7.39 25.22 21.22
C LEU A 122 7.04 25.55 22.67
N TRP A 123 7.99 25.33 23.57
CA TRP A 123 7.90 25.82 24.94
C TRP A 123 8.19 27.32 24.89
N CYS A 124 7.20 28.16 25.23
CA CYS A 124 7.42 29.52 25.71
C CYS A 124 7.68 29.46 27.22
#